data_AF-A0A1F9FT32-F1
#
_entry.id   AF-A0A1F9FT32-F1
#
_cell.length_a   1.000
_cell.length_b   1.000
_cell.length_c   1.000
_cell.angle_alpha   90.00
_cell.angle_beta   90.00
_cell.angle_gamma   90.00
#
_symmetry.space_group_name_H-M   'P 1'
#
loop_
_entity.id
_entity.type
_entity.pdbx_description
1 polymer ?
#
loop_
_entity_poly.entity_id
_entity_poly.type
_entity_poly.pdbx_seq_one_letter_code
_entity_poly.pdbx_strand_id
1 'polypeptide(L)'
;MCYESCHSRESGNPEISKTLDPRFREDDKNVRENMNFDQQRFNDFLLTHNVVGFFEKPMTLKSGRQSCWYVNWRNVSNDVVLLDQLTDFVIAFAHSKRLQFDGFYGVPEGATKLGILTNYKWAMAQSDCVPGKYVLSMGRAKPKEHGALQDKYFIGVPKGKVIVLEDVTTTGGSLLETLESLAQVEVEVVAAIGLTNRMQKRDDGKSVEEALVKKGITYFAMSRATDFLPEAMKRFHPSQEIVKSLQQEFAEIGVKPCNFNIEMAAGSVCRAASSDAGNEASIPGRLKRRQKSGV
;
A
#
# COMPACT_ATOMS: atom_id res chain seq x y z
N MET A 1 -31.60 -22.75 -50.38
CA MET A 1 -30.82 -22.88 -51.62
C MET A 1 -30.49 -21.47 -52.07
N CYS A 2 -29.27 -20.98 -52.27
CA CYS A 2 -27.88 -21.43 -52.16
C CYS A 2 -27.05 -20.14 -51.95
N TYR A 3 -26.15 -20.06 -50.98
CA TYR A 3 -24.68 -20.10 -51.19
C TYR A 3 -24.15 -19.38 -52.43
N GLU A 4 -23.40 -18.29 -52.22
CA GLU A 4 -22.12 -18.06 -52.91
C GLU A 4 -21.18 -17.14 -52.10
N SER A 5 -19.96 -17.64 -51.90
CA SER A 5 -18.71 -17.04 -51.41
C SER A 5 -18.14 -16.03 -52.43
N CYS A 6 -17.12 -15.18 -52.24
CA CYS A 6 -15.86 -15.29 -51.49
C CYS A 6 -15.08 -13.95 -51.62
N HIS A 7 -14.31 -13.58 -50.60
CA HIS A 7 -13.00 -12.88 -50.63
C HIS A 7 -12.86 -11.46 -51.20
N SER A 8 -12.52 -10.49 -50.34
CA SER A 8 -11.34 -9.63 -50.56
C SER A 8 -10.86 -8.88 -49.31
N ARG A 9 -9.64 -9.21 -48.90
CA ARG A 9 -8.57 -8.33 -48.35
C ARG A 9 -8.78 -7.70 -46.97
N GLU A 10 -8.15 -8.35 -45.98
CA GLU A 10 -7.50 -7.68 -44.86
C GLU A 10 -6.51 -6.64 -45.38
N SER A 11 -6.82 -5.37 -45.21
CA SER A 11 -5.83 -4.30 -45.15
C SER A 11 -5.94 -3.69 -43.75
N GLY A 12 -5.11 -4.16 -42.83
CA GLY A 12 -4.91 -3.52 -41.54
C GLY A 12 -4.54 -2.06 -41.76
N ASN A 13 -5.36 -1.16 -41.23
CA ASN A 13 -5.11 0.27 -41.30
C ASN A 13 -3.85 0.59 -40.47
N PRO A 14 -2.74 1.07 -41.06
CA PRO A 14 -1.48 1.28 -40.34
C PRO A 14 -1.51 2.46 -39.35
N GLU A 15 -2.58 3.25 -39.33
CA GLU A 15 -2.60 4.55 -38.64
C GLU A 15 -2.95 4.53 -37.15
N ILE A 16 -3.35 3.39 -36.57
CA ILE A 16 -3.72 3.34 -35.14
C ILE A 16 -2.48 3.21 -34.22
N SER A 17 -1.27 2.99 -34.78
CA SER A 17 -0.04 2.82 -34.00
C SER A 17 0.68 4.12 -33.60
N LYS A 18 0.14 5.32 -33.93
CA LYS A 18 0.89 6.60 -33.81
C LYS A 18 0.34 7.63 -32.82
N THR A 19 -0.64 7.30 -31.99
CA THR A 19 -1.23 8.26 -31.01
C THR A 19 -1.12 7.80 -29.55
N LEU A 20 0.00 7.19 -29.16
CA LEU A 20 0.37 7.11 -27.75
C LEU A 20 1.01 8.44 -27.31
N ASP A 21 0.47 9.01 -26.22
CA ASP A 21 0.84 10.28 -25.61
C ASP A 21 2.37 10.44 -25.42
N PRO A 22 2.97 11.60 -25.79
CA PRO A 22 4.40 11.85 -25.64
C PRO A 22 4.98 11.64 -24.24
N ARG A 23 4.16 11.68 -23.18
CA ARG A 23 4.59 11.38 -21.80
C ARG A 23 5.04 9.94 -21.56
N PHE A 24 4.77 9.04 -22.50
CA PHE A 24 5.26 7.65 -22.47
C PHE A 24 6.52 7.44 -23.34
N ARG A 25 7.13 8.54 -23.81
CA ARG A 25 8.39 8.53 -24.58
C ARG A 25 9.50 9.20 -23.78
N GLU A 26 9.96 8.56 -22.71
CA GLU A 26 11.25 8.92 -22.10
C GLU A 26 12.15 7.69 -22.01
N ASP A 27 13.43 7.93 -22.26
CA ASP A 27 14.49 6.98 -22.60
C ASP A 27 14.50 5.67 -21.78
N ASP A 28 14.40 4.56 -22.51
CA ASP A 28 14.32 3.15 -22.06
C ASP A 28 15.56 2.68 -21.23
N LYS A 29 16.57 3.53 -21.02
CA LYS A 29 17.72 3.25 -20.15
C LYS A 29 17.58 3.87 -18.75
N ASN A 30 17.11 5.11 -18.64
CA ASN A 30 16.91 5.77 -17.33
C ASN A 30 15.70 5.19 -16.58
N VAL A 31 14.66 4.74 -17.30
CA VAL A 31 13.50 4.07 -16.70
C VAL A 31 13.88 2.72 -16.09
N ARG A 32 14.80 1.97 -16.73
CA ARG A 32 15.23 0.65 -16.26
C ARG A 32 16.16 0.70 -15.04
N GLU A 33 16.99 1.73 -14.90
CA GLU A 33 17.80 1.95 -13.69
C GLU A 33 16.98 2.39 -12.47
N ASN A 34 15.82 3.03 -12.68
CA ASN A 34 14.90 3.44 -11.61
C ASN A 34 13.96 2.32 -11.10
N MET A 35 14.08 1.09 -11.61
CA MET A 35 13.21 -0.04 -11.24
C MET A 35 13.67 -0.86 -10.03
N ASN A 36 14.84 -0.56 -9.46
CA ASN A 36 15.29 -1.32 -8.29
C ASN A 36 14.62 -0.78 -7.02
N PHE A 37 13.90 -1.66 -6.32
CA PHE A 37 13.27 -1.28 -5.05
C PHE A 37 14.32 -0.97 -3.99
N ASP A 38 14.25 0.24 -3.44
CA ASP A 38 15.07 0.68 -2.31
C ASP A 38 14.24 0.65 -1.02
N GLN A 39 14.62 -0.26 -0.12
CA GLN A 39 13.94 -0.46 1.16
C GLN A 39 14.02 0.76 2.08
N GLN A 40 15.17 1.45 2.10
CA GLN A 40 15.36 2.62 2.94
C GLN A 40 14.52 3.78 2.40
N ARG A 41 14.56 4.02 1.09
CA ARG A 41 13.73 5.04 0.44
C ARG A 41 12.23 4.81 0.68
N PHE A 42 11.77 3.57 0.65
CA PHE A 42 10.36 3.25 0.94
C PHE A 42 10.01 3.49 2.42
N ASN A 43 10.88 3.12 3.35
CA ASN A 43 10.70 3.40 4.78
C ASN A 43 10.73 4.92 5.05
N ASP A 44 11.61 5.67 4.40
CA ASP A 44 11.66 7.12 4.52
C ASP A 44 10.41 7.77 3.92
N PHE A 45 9.90 7.24 2.81
CA PHE A 45 8.66 7.68 2.18
C PHE A 45 7.47 7.52 3.12
N LEU A 46 7.28 6.34 3.73
CA LEU A 46 6.13 6.11 4.63
C LEU A 46 6.23 6.97 5.91
N LEU A 47 7.43 7.16 6.47
CA LEU A 47 7.62 8.03 7.63
C LEU A 47 7.43 9.51 7.29
N THR A 48 7.89 9.96 6.12
CA THR A 48 7.76 11.36 5.69
C THR A 48 6.32 11.78 5.47
N HIS A 49 5.48 10.88 4.97
CA HIS A 49 4.07 11.15 4.71
C HIS A 49 3.16 10.75 5.86
N ASN A 50 3.71 10.62 7.08
CA ASN A 50 2.99 10.31 8.31
C ASN A 50 2.09 9.08 8.17
N VAL A 51 2.51 8.06 7.42
CA VAL A 51 1.78 6.78 7.34
C VAL A 51 1.75 6.12 8.72
N VAL A 52 2.78 6.37 9.54
CA VAL A 52 2.86 5.93 10.94
C VAL A 52 2.53 7.10 11.85
N GLY A 53 1.65 6.87 12.83
CA GLY A 53 1.32 7.85 13.86
C GLY A 53 1.26 7.24 15.26
N PHE A 54 1.57 8.05 16.26
CA PHE A 54 1.52 7.71 17.68
C PHE A 54 0.45 8.53 18.40
N PHE A 55 -0.20 7.93 19.40
CA PHE A 55 -1.35 8.52 20.10
C PHE A 55 -1.24 8.28 21.60
N GLU A 56 -1.43 9.34 22.39
CA GLU A 56 -1.41 9.25 23.86
C GLU A 56 -2.55 8.37 24.39
N LYS A 57 -3.71 8.40 23.70
CA LYS A 57 -4.85 7.53 24.03
C LYS A 57 -4.89 6.37 23.04
N PRO A 58 -4.97 5.11 23.51
CA PRO A 58 -5.07 3.95 22.64
C PRO A 58 -6.30 4.03 21.74
N MET A 59 -6.17 3.52 20.52
CA MET A 59 -7.26 3.34 19.59
C MET A 59 -7.64 1.86 19.47
N THR A 60 -8.94 1.58 19.34
CA THR A 60 -9.45 0.23 19.04
C THR A 60 -9.20 -0.13 17.58
N LEU A 61 -8.46 -1.20 17.34
CA LEU A 61 -8.21 -1.77 16.01
C LEU A 61 -9.41 -2.57 15.51
N LYS A 62 -9.43 -2.94 14.21
CA LYS A 62 -10.45 -3.85 13.63
C LYS A 62 -10.48 -5.21 14.36
N SER A 63 -9.37 -5.63 14.95
CA SER A 63 -9.28 -6.83 15.79
C SER A 63 -9.88 -6.66 17.20
N GLY A 64 -10.36 -5.48 17.57
CA GLY A 64 -10.80 -5.14 18.93
C GLY A 64 -9.68 -4.79 19.91
N ARG A 65 -8.41 -5.02 19.53
CA ARG A 65 -7.24 -4.72 20.37
C ARG A 65 -7.00 -3.21 20.49
N GLN A 66 -6.44 -2.78 21.62
CA GLN A 66 -6.01 -1.40 21.85
C GLN A 66 -4.58 -1.19 21.37
N SER A 67 -4.28 -0.04 20.77
CA SER A 67 -2.97 0.28 20.21
C SER A 67 -2.69 1.78 20.31
N CYS A 68 -1.53 2.16 20.86
CA CYS A 68 -1.08 3.57 20.93
C CYS A 68 -0.41 4.04 19.63
N TRP A 69 -0.40 3.20 18.60
CA TRP A 69 0.11 3.57 17.28
C TRP A 69 -0.80 3.05 16.18
N TYR A 70 -0.71 3.67 15.01
CA TYR A 70 -1.52 3.31 13.86
C TYR A 70 -0.73 3.46 12.57
N VAL A 71 -1.05 2.60 11.60
CA VAL A 71 -0.54 2.67 10.23
C VAL A 71 -1.72 3.04 9.33
N ASN A 72 -1.63 4.19 8.66
CA ASN A 72 -2.70 4.72 7.80
C ASN A 72 -2.14 5.13 6.43
N TRP A 73 -2.22 4.21 5.47
CA TRP A 73 -1.85 4.51 4.08
C TRP A 73 -2.78 5.52 3.40
N ARG A 74 -3.90 5.92 4.01
CA ARG A 74 -4.79 6.96 3.44
C ARG A 74 -4.12 8.33 3.32
N ASN A 75 -3.09 8.62 4.12
CA ASN A 75 -2.31 9.85 3.99
C ASN A 75 -1.58 9.94 2.64
N VAL A 76 -1.24 8.78 2.07
CA VAL A 76 -0.64 8.64 0.74
C VAL A 76 -1.72 8.40 -0.31
N SER A 77 -2.62 7.42 -0.09
CA SER A 77 -3.57 6.99 -1.11
C SER A 77 -4.68 8.01 -1.42
N ASN A 78 -4.84 9.07 -0.62
CA ASN A 78 -5.79 10.16 -0.90
C ASN A 78 -5.15 11.32 -1.66
N ASP A 79 -3.83 11.33 -1.81
CA ASP A 79 -3.11 12.29 -2.64
C ASP A 79 -2.74 11.63 -3.98
N VAL A 80 -3.03 12.31 -5.09
CA VAL A 80 -2.83 11.73 -6.43
C VAL A 80 -1.36 11.51 -6.73
N VAL A 81 -0.48 12.45 -6.34
CA VAL A 81 0.96 12.38 -6.61
C VAL A 81 1.60 11.30 -5.73
N LEU A 82 1.24 11.25 -4.45
CA LEU A 82 1.79 10.26 -3.54
C LEU A 82 1.31 8.84 -3.86
N LEU A 83 0.06 8.68 -4.30
CA LEU A 83 -0.44 7.39 -4.76
C LEU A 83 0.26 6.94 -6.04
N ASP A 84 0.50 7.83 -7.00
CA ASP A 84 1.28 7.50 -8.20
C ASP A 84 2.70 7.04 -7.85
N GLN A 85 3.39 7.75 -6.96
CA GLN A 85 4.71 7.33 -6.44
C GLN A 85 4.64 5.97 -5.71
N LEU A 86 3.58 5.72 -4.94
CA LEU A 86 3.38 4.45 -4.27
C LEU A 86 3.21 3.30 -5.28
N THR A 87 2.51 3.53 -6.40
CA THR A 87 2.41 2.49 -7.45
C THR A 87 3.78 2.13 -8.04
N ASP A 88 4.69 3.12 -8.19
CA ASP A 88 6.06 2.85 -8.65
C ASP A 88 6.83 1.98 -7.66
N PHE A 89 6.72 2.25 -6.36
CA PHE A 89 7.33 1.40 -5.33
C PHE A 89 6.80 -0.03 -5.38
N VAL A 90 5.49 -0.21 -5.59
CA VAL A 90 4.87 -1.55 -5.66
C VAL A 90 5.38 -2.32 -6.89
N ILE A 91 5.40 -1.67 -8.06
CA ILE A 91 5.87 -2.28 -9.32
C ILE A 91 7.35 -2.65 -9.20
N ALA A 92 8.19 -1.72 -8.74
CA ALA A 92 9.62 -1.96 -8.50
C ALA A 92 9.84 -3.11 -7.50
N PHE A 93 9.05 -3.16 -6.42
CA PHE A 93 9.13 -4.24 -5.44
C PHE A 93 8.78 -5.59 -6.05
N ALA A 94 7.68 -5.70 -6.80
CA ALA A 94 7.28 -6.93 -7.47
C ALA A 94 8.37 -7.44 -8.42
N HIS A 95 8.99 -6.56 -9.21
CA HIS A 95 10.12 -6.88 -10.09
C HIS A 95 11.36 -7.32 -9.30
N SER A 96 11.68 -6.66 -8.17
CA SER A 96 12.81 -7.06 -7.31
C SER A 96 12.69 -8.48 -6.76
N LYS A 97 11.46 -9.00 -6.62
CA LYS A 97 11.17 -10.38 -6.21
C LYS A 97 11.19 -11.38 -7.36
N ARG A 98 11.45 -10.93 -8.60
CA ARG A 98 11.47 -11.75 -9.82
C ARG A 98 10.17 -12.52 -10.05
N LEU A 99 9.05 -11.97 -9.59
CA LEU A 99 7.73 -12.57 -9.78
C LEU A 99 7.34 -12.49 -11.26
N GLN A 100 6.67 -13.53 -11.74
CA GLN A 100 6.03 -13.54 -13.06
C GLN A 100 4.54 -13.31 -12.83
N PHE A 101 3.99 -12.23 -13.39
CA PHE A 101 2.62 -11.81 -13.16
C PHE A 101 2.04 -11.09 -14.38
N ASP A 102 0.72 -11.12 -14.50
CA ASP A 102 -0.08 -10.53 -15.58
C ASP A 102 -0.95 -9.35 -15.07
N GLY A 103 -0.93 -9.06 -13.77
CA GLY A 103 -1.64 -7.94 -13.19
C GLY A 103 -1.62 -7.87 -11.66
N PHE A 104 -2.20 -6.79 -11.15
CA PHE A 104 -2.36 -6.53 -9.73
C PHE A 104 -3.84 -6.45 -9.33
N TYR A 105 -4.13 -6.85 -8.09
CA TYR A 105 -5.47 -6.76 -7.51
C TYR A 105 -5.38 -6.25 -6.07
N GLY A 106 -6.18 -5.24 -5.72
CA GLY A 106 -6.19 -4.66 -4.36
C GLY A 106 -7.26 -5.27 -3.47
N VAL A 107 -6.90 -5.62 -2.23
CA VAL A 107 -7.87 -6.05 -1.21
C VAL A 107 -8.85 -4.91 -0.90
N PRO A 108 -10.18 -5.15 -1.03
CA PRO A 108 -11.17 -4.13 -0.72
C PRO A 108 -11.33 -3.87 0.79
N GLU A 109 -11.65 -2.65 1.21
CA GLU A 109 -11.68 -1.40 0.43
C GLU A 109 -10.34 -0.63 0.49
N GLY A 110 -9.50 -0.95 1.48
CA GLY A 110 -8.30 -0.16 1.82
C GLY A 110 -7.28 -0.09 0.68
N ALA A 111 -7.06 -1.20 -0.03
CA ALA A 111 -6.12 -1.28 -1.13
C ALA A 111 -6.80 -1.19 -2.52
N THR A 112 -8.11 -0.92 -2.62
CA THR A 112 -8.82 -0.88 -3.90
C THR A 112 -8.20 0.13 -4.87
N LYS A 113 -8.01 1.39 -4.44
CA LYS A 113 -7.42 2.44 -5.29
C LYS A 113 -6.00 2.08 -5.73
N LEU A 114 -5.20 1.56 -4.80
CA LEU A 114 -3.86 1.10 -5.07
C LEU A 114 -3.83 0.00 -6.12
N GLY A 115 -4.65 -1.05 -5.95
CA GLY A 115 -4.74 -2.16 -6.88
C GLY A 115 -5.12 -1.71 -8.29
N ILE A 116 -6.17 -0.90 -8.43
CA ILE A 116 -6.63 -0.38 -9.71
C ILE A 116 -5.53 0.43 -10.40
N LEU A 117 -4.94 1.40 -9.71
CA LEU A 117 -3.95 2.30 -10.32
C LEU A 117 -2.62 1.61 -10.60
N THR A 118 -2.17 0.71 -9.72
CA THR A 118 -0.95 -0.08 -9.95
C THR A 118 -1.13 -0.97 -11.17
N ASN A 119 -2.28 -1.67 -11.27
CA ASN A 119 -2.58 -2.52 -12.41
C ASN A 119 -2.68 -1.71 -13.71
N TYR A 120 -3.37 -0.57 -13.69
CA TYR A 120 -3.47 0.33 -14.85
C TYR A 120 -2.10 0.82 -15.30
N LYS A 121 -1.29 1.36 -14.39
CA LYS A 121 0.04 1.91 -14.69
C LYS A 121 0.98 0.82 -15.24
N TRP A 122 0.99 -0.35 -14.62
CA TRP A 122 1.80 -1.48 -15.08
C TRP A 122 1.35 -2.01 -16.45
N ALA A 123 0.04 -2.19 -16.66
CA ALA A 123 -0.52 -2.72 -17.90
C ALA A 123 -0.25 -1.76 -19.08
N MET A 124 -0.45 -0.45 -18.88
CA MET A 124 -0.18 0.56 -19.91
C MET A 124 1.30 0.65 -20.30
N ALA A 125 2.21 0.22 -19.43
CA ALA A 125 3.64 0.14 -19.73
C ALA A 125 4.03 -1.12 -20.52
N GLN A 126 3.14 -2.10 -20.68
CA GLN A 126 3.44 -3.32 -21.44
C GLN A 126 3.38 -3.07 -22.94
N SER A 127 4.38 -3.59 -23.67
CA SER A 127 4.46 -3.45 -25.12
C SER A 127 3.32 -4.11 -25.91
N ASP A 128 2.61 -5.05 -25.29
CA ASP A 128 1.48 -5.79 -25.88
C ASP A 128 0.12 -5.33 -25.33
N CYS A 129 0.06 -4.13 -24.70
CA CYS A 129 -1.18 -3.57 -24.20
C CYS A 129 -2.13 -3.17 -25.34
N VAL A 130 -3.08 -4.05 -25.63
CA VAL A 130 -4.15 -3.87 -26.62
C VAL A 130 -5.53 -4.10 -25.99
N PRO A 131 -6.62 -3.56 -26.58
CA PRO A 131 -7.97 -3.77 -26.06
C PRO A 131 -8.28 -5.26 -25.80
N GLY A 132 -8.76 -5.56 -24.59
CA GLY A 132 -9.14 -6.91 -24.17
C GLY A 132 -7.99 -7.77 -23.61
N LYS A 133 -6.73 -7.31 -23.67
CA LYS A 133 -5.57 -8.06 -23.14
C LYS A 133 -5.52 -8.05 -21.60
N TYR A 134 -5.58 -6.86 -21.01
CA TYR A 134 -5.48 -6.66 -19.56
C TYR A 134 -6.83 -6.26 -18.98
N VAL A 135 -7.20 -6.86 -17.83
CA VAL A 135 -8.46 -6.57 -17.14
C VAL A 135 -8.19 -5.59 -16.00
N LEU A 136 -8.98 -4.52 -15.92
CA LEU A 136 -8.97 -3.62 -14.78
C LEU A 136 -10.00 -4.10 -13.74
N SER A 137 -9.51 -4.79 -12.73
CA SER A 137 -10.34 -5.49 -11.75
C SER A 137 -10.56 -4.68 -10.46
N MET A 138 -11.74 -4.86 -9.86
CA MET A 138 -12.06 -4.31 -8.54
C MET A 138 -12.95 -5.29 -7.76
N GLY A 139 -12.71 -5.42 -6.45
CA GLY A 139 -13.58 -6.18 -5.57
C GLY A 139 -14.80 -5.40 -5.09
N ARG A 140 -15.88 -6.12 -4.81
CA ARG A 140 -17.07 -5.56 -4.17
C ARG A 140 -16.92 -5.64 -2.66
N ALA A 141 -17.28 -4.55 -1.97
CA ALA A 141 -17.34 -4.53 -0.51
C ALA A 141 -18.43 -5.46 0.06
N LYS A 142 -19.51 -5.66 -0.70
CA LYS A 142 -20.58 -6.62 -0.37
C LYS A 142 -20.83 -7.55 -1.56
N PRO A 143 -20.87 -8.87 -1.35
CA PRO A 143 -21.19 -9.81 -2.41
C PRO A 143 -22.59 -9.52 -2.99
N LYS A 144 -22.78 -9.73 -4.29
CA LYS A 144 -24.14 -9.75 -4.85
C LYS A 144 -24.90 -10.99 -4.35
N GLU A 145 -26.17 -10.80 -4.02
CA GLU A 145 -27.07 -11.88 -3.58
C GLU A 145 -27.52 -12.76 -4.75
N HIS A 146 -27.51 -12.22 -5.97
CA HIS A 146 -27.95 -12.90 -7.19
C HIS A 146 -26.95 -12.66 -8.35
N GLY A 147 -26.81 -13.64 -9.23
CA GLY A 147 -25.95 -13.56 -10.43
C GLY A 147 -24.90 -14.67 -10.49
N ALA A 148 -24.08 -14.63 -11.54
CA ALA A 148 -22.98 -15.59 -11.72
C ALA A 148 -21.92 -15.41 -10.62
N LEU A 149 -21.25 -16.50 -10.22
CA LEU A 149 -20.24 -16.50 -9.17
C LEU A 149 -19.12 -15.48 -9.42
N GLN A 150 -18.74 -15.29 -10.68
CA GLN A 150 -17.76 -14.30 -11.14
C GLN A 150 -18.16 -12.84 -10.83
N ASP A 151 -19.45 -12.52 -10.84
CA ASP A 151 -19.95 -11.17 -10.59
C ASP A 151 -20.29 -10.94 -9.11
N LYS A 152 -20.25 -12.01 -8.32
CA LYS A 152 -20.58 -12.00 -6.91
C LYS A 152 -19.61 -11.13 -6.12
N TYR A 153 -18.32 -11.33 -6.31
CA TYR A 153 -17.27 -10.67 -5.56
C TYR A 153 -16.52 -9.59 -6.35
N PHE A 154 -16.60 -9.61 -7.69
CA PHE A 154 -15.75 -8.79 -8.54
C PHE A 154 -16.54 -7.90 -9.51
N ILE A 155 -15.86 -6.86 -9.98
CA ILE A 155 -16.17 -6.08 -11.16
C ILE A 155 -14.95 -6.24 -12.07
N GLY A 156 -15.10 -7.03 -13.13
CA GLY A 156 -14.00 -7.50 -13.97
C GLY A 156 -13.12 -8.50 -13.21
N VAL A 157 -13.39 -9.81 -13.34
CA VAL A 157 -12.57 -10.83 -12.68
C VAL A 157 -11.11 -10.74 -13.16
N PRO A 158 -10.12 -10.69 -12.25
CA PRO A 158 -8.71 -10.73 -12.64
C PRO A 158 -8.39 -11.94 -13.52
N LYS A 159 -7.42 -11.80 -14.44
CA LYS A 159 -7.00 -12.89 -15.33
C LYS A 159 -5.49 -13.06 -15.30
N GLY A 160 -5.05 -14.29 -15.57
CA GLY A 160 -3.64 -14.66 -15.53
C GLY A 160 -3.10 -14.74 -14.10
N LYS A 161 -1.80 -14.53 -13.96
CA LYS A 161 -1.04 -14.56 -12.72
C LYS A 161 -1.18 -13.24 -11.97
N VAL A 162 -1.88 -13.26 -10.85
CA VAL A 162 -2.25 -12.03 -10.13
C VAL A 162 -1.43 -11.87 -8.86
N ILE A 163 -0.92 -10.65 -8.65
CA ILE A 163 -0.38 -10.22 -7.36
C ILE A 163 -1.50 -9.51 -6.58
N VAL A 164 -1.75 -9.96 -5.35
CA VAL A 164 -2.74 -9.35 -4.46
C VAL A 164 -2.07 -8.34 -3.52
N LEU A 165 -2.58 -7.11 -3.46
CA LEU A 165 -2.05 -6.01 -2.66
C LEU A 165 -2.93 -5.74 -1.43
N GLU A 166 -2.29 -5.59 -0.27
CA GLU A 166 -2.93 -5.22 1.00
C GLU A 166 -2.23 -3.97 1.57
N ASP A 167 -2.98 -3.04 2.17
CA ASP A 167 -2.39 -1.81 2.72
C ASP A 167 -1.68 -2.07 4.05
N VAL A 168 -2.38 -2.65 5.03
CA VAL A 168 -1.86 -2.92 6.37
C VAL A 168 -2.23 -4.33 6.77
N THR A 169 -1.20 -5.16 6.94
CA THR A 169 -1.39 -6.52 7.43
C THR A 169 -1.24 -6.56 8.95
N THR A 170 -2.35 -6.87 9.63
CA THR A 170 -2.41 -7.19 11.07
C THR A 170 -2.54 -8.70 11.25
N THR A 171 -3.76 -9.18 11.46
CA THR A 171 -4.07 -10.62 11.42
C THR A 171 -4.13 -11.12 9.99
N GLY A 172 -4.44 -10.25 9.01
CA GLY A 172 -4.58 -10.62 7.59
C GLY A 172 -5.95 -11.19 7.22
N GLY A 173 -6.99 -10.98 8.03
CA GLY A 173 -8.34 -11.47 7.76
C GLY A 173 -8.88 -11.08 6.39
N SER A 174 -8.88 -9.77 6.07
CA SER A 174 -9.36 -9.25 4.78
C SER A 174 -8.60 -9.85 3.58
N LEU A 175 -7.28 -9.99 3.71
CA LEU A 175 -6.43 -10.63 2.70
C LEU A 175 -6.80 -12.10 2.50
N LEU A 176 -6.98 -12.88 3.58
CA LEU A 176 -7.35 -14.30 3.48
C LEU A 176 -8.73 -14.50 2.84
N GLU A 177 -9.72 -13.69 3.24
CA GLU A 177 -11.07 -13.70 2.64
C GLU A 177 -11.04 -13.34 1.15
N THR A 178 -10.18 -12.39 0.77
CA THR A 178 -9.96 -12.00 -0.62
C THR A 178 -9.35 -13.14 -1.44
N LEU A 179 -8.33 -13.81 -0.89
CA LEU A 179 -7.69 -14.95 -1.54
C LEU A 179 -8.66 -16.12 -1.72
N GLU A 180 -9.53 -16.37 -0.73
CA GLU A 180 -10.60 -17.37 -0.85
C GLU A 180 -11.61 -17.02 -1.96
N SER A 181 -11.97 -15.73 -2.07
CA SER A 181 -12.88 -15.26 -3.12
C SER A 181 -12.25 -15.39 -4.51
N LEU A 182 -10.94 -15.15 -4.64
CA LEU A 182 -10.20 -15.32 -5.90
C LEU A 182 -10.04 -16.79 -6.28
N ALA A 183 -9.81 -17.67 -5.30
CA ALA A 183 -9.73 -19.11 -5.53
C ALA A 183 -11.05 -19.71 -6.01
N GLN A 184 -12.21 -19.20 -5.53
CA GLN A 184 -13.54 -19.65 -5.98
C GLN A 184 -13.81 -19.42 -7.47
N VAL A 185 -13.08 -18.50 -8.11
CA VAL A 185 -13.19 -18.19 -9.54
C VAL A 185 -11.89 -18.54 -10.28
N GLU A 186 -11.09 -19.42 -9.70
CA GLU A 186 -9.89 -20.02 -10.31
C GLU A 186 -8.82 -19.01 -10.76
N VAL A 187 -8.71 -17.87 -10.05
CA VAL A 187 -7.63 -16.91 -10.31
C VAL A 187 -6.31 -17.43 -9.73
N GLU A 188 -5.27 -17.49 -10.56
CA GLU A 188 -3.91 -17.87 -10.16
C GLU A 188 -3.25 -16.73 -9.38
N VAL A 189 -3.25 -16.80 -8.05
CA VAL A 189 -2.53 -15.84 -7.20
C VAL A 189 -1.09 -16.29 -7.01
N VAL A 190 -0.14 -15.52 -7.55
CA VAL A 190 1.30 -15.84 -7.47
C VAL A 190 1.97 -15.31 -6.20
N ALA A 191 1.45 -14.20 -5.65
CA ALA A 191 1.93 -13.62 -4.41
C ALA A 191 0.88 -12.69 -3.79
N ALA A 192 0.98 -12.53 -2.47
CA ALA A 192 0.37 -11.44 -1.74
C ALA A 192 1.46 -10.47 -1.27
N ILE A 193 1.24 -9.17 -1.45
CA ILE A 193 2.17 -8.10 -1.06
C ILE A 193 1.44 -7.14 -0.11
N GLY A 194 1.89 -7.05 1.13
CA GLY A 194 1.44 -6.03 2.08
C GLY A 194 2.37 -4.82 2.05
N LEU A 195 1.81 -3.59 1.97
CA LEU A 195 2.64 -2.38 2.07
C LEU A 195 3.31 -2.30 3.44
N THR A 196 2.56 -2.57 4.51
CA THR A 196 3.07 -2.62 5.88
C THR A 196 2.56 -3.83 6.65
N ASN A 197 3.47 -4.69 7.11
CA ASN A 197 3.19 -5.74 8.09
C ASN A 197 3.43 -5.21 9.51
N ARG A 198 2.40 -5.22 10.35
CA ARG A 198 2.49 -4.80 11.76
C ARG A 198 3.24 -5.78 12.66
N MET A 199 3.64 -6.94 12.13
CA MET A 199 4.38 -7.98 12.86
C MET A 199 3.63 -8.51 14.09
N GLN A 200 2.30 -8.62 13.96
CA GLN A 200 1.43 -9.15 15.01
C GLN A 200 1.03 -10.61 14.74
N LYS A 201 0.86 -11.37 15.83
CA LYS A 201 0.26 -12.69 15.84
C LYS A 201 -1.26 -12.58 15.78
N ARG A 202 -1.86 -13.50 15.02
CA ARG A 202 -3.29 -13.82 14.97
C ARG A 202 -3.73 -14.48 16.27
N ASP A 203 -5.04 -14.63 16.43
CA ASP A 203 -5.62 -15.25 17.64
C ASP A 203 -5.25 -16.74 17.78
N ASP A 204 -4.87 -17.40 16.68
CA ASP A 204 -4.34 -18.77 16.68
C ASP A 204 -2.81 -18.84 16.92
N GLY A 205 -2.20 -17.74 17.34
CA GLY A 205 -0.78 -17.63 17.67
C GLY A 205 0.17 -17.51 16.48
N LYS A 206 -0.33 -17.60 15.24
CA LYS A 206 0.47 -17.57 14.00
C LYS A 206 0.61 -16.16 13.45
N SER A 207 1.69 -15.91 12.72
CA SER A 207 1.81 -14.76 11.84
C SER A 207 0.90 -14.89 10.62
N VAL A 208 0.60 -13.77 9.98
CA VAL A 208 -0.07 -13.77 8.66
C VAL A 208 0.74 -14.53 7.61
N GLU A 209 2.08 -14.45 7.68
CA GLU A 209 2.97 -15.12 6.74
C GLU A 209 2.79 -16.64 6.83
N GLU A 210 2.79 -17.19 8.05
CA GLU A 210 2.53 -18.62 8.28
C GLU A 210 1.12 -19.05 7.84
N ALA A 211 0.12 -18.20 8.05
CA ALA A 211 -1.26 -18.49 7.63
C ALA A 211 -1.39 -18.56 6.10
N LEU A 212 -0.67 -17.70 5.38
CA LEU A 212 -0.67 -17.66 3.90
C LEU A 212 0.15 -18.81 3.29
N VAL A 213 1.31 -19.13 3.87
CA VAL A 213 2.13 -20.27 3.43
C VAL A 213 1.35 -21.57 3.54
N LYS A 214 0.53 -21.76 4.57
CA LYS A 214 -0.36 -22.93 4.69
C LYS A 214 -1.41 -23.05 3.59
N LYS A 215 -1.77 -21.93 2.95
CA LYS A 215 -2.66 -21.88 1.78
C LYS A 215 -1.88 -21.94 0.45
N GLY A 216 -0.56 -22.16 0.48
CA GLY A 216 0.28 -22.19 -0.71
C GLY A 216 0.56 -20.81 -1.32
N ILE A 217 0.26 -19.72 -0.61
CA ILE A 217 0.45 -18.35 -1.11
C ILE A 217 1.73 -17.77 -0.51
N THR A 218 2.62 -17.31 -1.37
CA THR A 218 3.82 -16.58 -0.96
C THR A 218 3.43 -15.17 -0.54
N TYR A 219 3.88 -14.74 0.65
CA TYR A 219 3.63 -13.39 1.16
C TYR A 219 4.92 -12.59 1.25
N PHE A 220 4.84 -11.33 0.81
CA PHE A 220 5.90 -10.35 0.98
C PHE A 220 5.38 -9.11 1.70
N ALA A 221 6.17 -8.57 2.63
CA ALA A 221 5.93 -7.26 3.20
C ALA A 221 6.93 -6.26 2.60
N MET A 222 6.44 -5.14 2.05
CA MET A 222 7.30 -4.06 1.58
C MET A 222 7.92 -3.27 2.74
N SER A 223 7.24 -3.21 3.88
CA SER A 223 7.79 -2.71 5.14
C SER A 223 7.27 -3.55 6.31
N ARG A 224 8.12 -3.75 7.32
CA ARG A 224 7.71 -4.38 8.58
C ARG A 224 7.86 -3.38 9.70
N ALA A 225 6.95 -3.43 10.67
CA ALA A 225 7.00 -2.59 11.86
C ALA A 225 8.37 -2.64 12.55
N THR A 226 8.98 -3.83 12.59
CA THR A 226 10.30 -4.02 13.20
C THR A 226 11.43 -3.28 12.50
N ASP A 227 11.22 -2.88 11.25
CA ASP A 227 12.25 -2.31 10.39
C ASP A 227 12.20 -0.78 10.44
N PHE A 228 11.00 -0.18 10.48
CA PHE A 228 10.84 1.28 10.50
C PHE A 228 10.56 1.88 11.89
N LEU A 229 10.01 1.12 12.86
CA LEU A 229 9.69 1.68 14.18
C LEU A 229 10.90 2.29 14.91
N PRO A 230 12.11 1.70 14.85
CA PRO A 230 13.30 2.32 15.45
C PRO A 230 13.56 3.74 14.91
N GLU A 231 13.40 3.94 13.60
CA GLU A 231 13.57 5.27 12.99
C GLU A 231 12.37 6.18 13.27
N ALA A 232 11.16 5.62 13.33
CA ALA A 232 9.96 6.36 13.74
C ALA A 232 10.11 6.93 15.16
N MET A 233 10.71 6.21 16.11
CA MET A 233 10.96 6.72 17.46
C MET A 233 11.86 7.96 17.43
N LYS A 234 12.96 7.91 16.65
CA LYS A 234 13.89 9.03 16.51
C LYS A 234 13.27 10.23 15.82
N ARG A 235 12.35 10.00 14.89
CA ARG A 235 11.74 11.08 14.11
C ARG A 235 10.60 11.77 14.86
N PHE A 236 9.73 10.98 15.48
CA PHE A 236 8.48 11.48 16.06
C PHE A 236 8.56 11.71 17.57
N HIS A 237 9.59 11.21 18.25
CA HIS A 237 9.83 11.42 19.68
C HIS A 237 8.59 11.14 20.55
N PRO A 238 7.95 9.95 20.45
CA PRO A 238 6.76 9.64 21.24
C PRO A 238 7.06 9.62 22.74
N SER A 239 6.03 9.85 23.56
CA SER A 239 6.14 9.82 25.03
C SER A 239 6.65 8.48 25.55
N GLN A 240 7.24 8.48 26.75
CA GLN A 240 7.74 7.25 27.37
C GLN A 240 6.61 6.23 27.59
N GLU A 241 5.41 6.72 27.86
CA GLU A 241 4.19 5.94 28.02
C GLU A 241 3.84 5.21 26.72
N ILE A 242 3.91 5.89 25.57
CA ILE A 242 3.69 5.28 24.26
C ILE A 242 4.76 4.23 23.98
N VAL A 243 6.05 4.54 24.23
CA VAL A 243 7.15 3.58 24.01
C VAL A 243 6.94 2.31 24.84
N LYS A 244 6.60 2.44 26.13
CA LYS A 244 6.31 1.30 27.02
C LYS A 244 5.10 0.48 26.53
N SER A 245 4.03 1.16 26.12
CA SER A 245 2.83 0.52 25.56
C SER A 245 3.16 -0.30 24.32
N LEU A 246 3.98 0.23 23.41
CA LEU A 246 4.42 -0.50 22.23
C LEU A 246 5.33 -1.69 22.57
N GLN A 247 6.24 -1.54 23.54
CA GLN A 247 7.06 -2.66 24.01
C GLN A 247 6.19 -3.80 24.56
N GLN A 248 5.16 -3.45 25.35
CA GLN A 248 4.20 -4.42 25.86
C GLN A 248 3.39 -5.08 24.73
N GLU A 249 2.89 -4.32 23.76
CA GLU A 249 2.18 -4.86 22.58
C GLU A 249 3.06 -5.89 21.83
N PHE A 250 4.33 -5.58 21.57
CA PHE A 250 5.26 -6.51 20.91
C PHE A 250 5.60 -7.72 21.78
N ALA A 251 5.64 -7.59 23.11
CA ALA A 251 5.88 -8.72 24.00
C ALA A 251 4.68 -9.69 24.03
N GLU A 252 3.46 -9.16 24.06
CA GLU A 252 2.23 -9.96 24.16
C GLU A 252 1.86 -10.62 22.83
N ILE A 253 1.91 -9.86 21.73
CA ILE A 253 1.37 -10.29 20.43
C ILE A 253 2.35 -10.12 19.28
N GLY A 254 3.59 -9.71 19.52
CA GLY A 254 4.60 -9.59 18.47
C GLY A 254 5.01 -10.97 17.92
N VAL A 255 5.24 -11.03 16.62
CA VAL A 255 5.86 -12.21 15.97
C VAL A 255 7.32 -12.33 16.41
N LYS A 256 8.01 -11.20 16.59
CA LYS A 256 9.36 -11.11 17.14
C LYS A 256 9.52 -9.80 17.93
N PRO A 257 10.49 -9.71 18.86
CA PRO A 257 10.79 -8.45 19.54
C PRO A 257 11.19 -7.34 18.56
N CYS A 258 10.92 -6.09 18.91
CA CYS A 258 11.35 -4.94 18.15
C CYS A 258 12.37 -4.12 18.95
N ASN A 259 13.52 -3.81 18.34
CA ASN A 259 14.62 -3.14 19.02
C ASN A 259 14.46 -1.61 18.97
N PHE A 260 13.63 -1.06 19.87
CA PHE A 260 13.58 0.37 20.17
C PHE A 260 13.53 0.58 21.68
N ASN A 261 14.08 1.70 22.14
CA ASN A 261 14.12 2.05 23.55
C ASN A 261 13.67 3.51 23.79
N ILE A 262 13.53 3.87 25.06
CA ILE A 262 13.12 5.21 25.49
C ILE A 262 14.14 6.27 25.05
N GLU A 263 15.44 5.95 25.05
CA GLU A 263 16.50 6.88 24.65
C GLU A 263 16.39 7.29 23.17
N MET A 264 16.02 6.36 22.30
CA MET A 264 15.78 6.62 20.88
C MET A 264 14.59 7.58 20.65
N ALA A 265 13.62 7.59 21.56
CA ALA A 265 12.49 8.53 21.51
C ALA A 265 12.79 9.88 22.19
N ALA A 266 13.85 9.95 23.01
CA ALA A 266 14.18 11.16 23.78
C ALA A 266 14.85 12.26 22.93
N GLY A 267 15.31 11.94 21.72
CA GLY A 267 16.08 12.86 20.88
C GLY A 267 17.44 13.16 21.51
N SER A 268 18.47 13.42 20.70
CA SER A 268 19.74 13.91 21.24
C SER A 268 19.51 15.28 21.89
N VAL A 269 19.19 15.32 23.17
CA VAL A 269 19.35 16.52 23.99
C VAL A 269 20.85 16.72 24.15
N CYS A 270 21.48 17.35 23.14
CA CYS A 270 22.73 18.05 23.36
C CYS A 270 22.46 19.10 24.43
N ARG A 271 22.85 18.79 25.67
CA ARG A 271 22.98 19.79 26.74
C ARG A 271 24.09 20.75 26.35
N ALA A 272 23.75 21.82 25.64
CA ALA A 272 24.56 23.02 25.66
C ALA A 272 24.24 23.74 26.96
N ALA A 273 25.06 23.50 27.98
CA ALA A 273 25.09 24.33 29.17
C ALA A 273 25.81 25.65 28.87
N SER A 274 25.25 26.75 29.39
CA SER A 274 25.75 28.15 29.44
C SER A 274 25.85 28.87 28.08
N SER A 275 25.43 30.13 27.92
CA SER A 275 25.43 31.27 28.85
C SER A 275 24.33 32.29 28.56
N ASP A 276 23.87 32.97 29.62
CA ASP A 276 23.03 34.17 29.60
C ASP A 276 23.51 35.26 28.62
N ALA A 277 22.56 35.87 27.89
CA ALA A 277 22.45 37.31 27.70
C ALA A 277 21.12 37.62 26.99
N GLY A 278 20.29 38.45 27.63
CA GLY A 278 18.92 38.71 27.21
C GLY A 278 18.75 39.45 25.89
N ASN A 279 17.55 39.35 25.33
CA ASN A 279 16.91 40.48 24.65
C ASN A 279 15.40 40.25 24.53
N GLU A 280 14.63 41.21 25.04
CA GLU A 280 13.20 41.34 24.78
C GLU A 280 12.97 41.72 23.30
N ALA A 281 12.06 41.03 22.61
CA ALA A 281 11.45 41.54 21.39
C ALA A 281 10.08 40.88 21.11
N SER A 282 9.03 41.60 21.53
CA SER A 282 7.78 41.87 20.80
C SER A 282 7.20 40.83 19.81
N ILE A 283 6.01 40.33 20.17
CA ILE A 283 5.07 39.56 19.35
C ILE A 283 4.24 40.51 18.47
N PRO A 284 4.05 40.26 17.15
CA PRO A 284 2.95 40.84 16.40
C PRO A 284 1.87 39.81 16.01
N GLY A 285 0.63 40.14 16.40
CA GLY A 285 -0.49 40.15 15.43
C GLY A 285 -1.32 38.88 15.26
N ARG A 286 -2.24 38.62 16.20
CA ARG A 286 -3.38 37.70 16.03
C ARG A 286 -4.46 38.36 15.16
N LEU A 287 -4.70 37.84 13.95
CA LEU A 287 -5.81 38.27 13.08
C LEU A 287 -7.17 38.03 13.77
N LYS A 288 -7.91 39.12 14.05
CA LYS A 288 -9.31 39.07 14.48
C LYS A 288 -10.22 38.81 13.27
N ARG A 289 -10.98 37.73 13.32
CA ARG A 289 -12.14 37.48 12.42
C ARG A 289 -13.21 38.54 12.66
N ARG A 290 -13.59 39.27 11.61
CA ARG A 290 -14.79 40.13 11.59
C ARG A 290 -16.03 39.26 11.38
N GLN A 291 -16.94 39.29 12.35
CA GLN A 291 -18.35 38.94 12.15
C GLN A 291 -18.99 40.03 11.27
N LYS A 292 -19.78 39.62 10.27
CA LYS A 292 -20.77 40.47 9.60
C LYS A 292 -22.16 40.01 10.02
N SER A 293 -22.79 40.79 10.90
CA SER A 293 -24.23 41.10 10.85
C SER A 293 -24.39 42.17 9.74
N GLY A 294 -25.30 42.09 8.77
CA GLY A 294 -26.75 41.99 8.88
C GLY A 294 -27.32 43.23 8.18
N VAL A 295 -28.40 43.05 7.41
CA VAL A 295 -29.12 43.98 6.50
C VAL A 295 -28.57 44.05 5.08
#